data_AF-T1AH23-F1
#
_entry.id   AF-T1AH23-F1
#
_cell.length_a   1.000
_cell.length_b   1.000
_cell.length_c   1.000
_cell.angle_alpha   90.00
_cell.angle_beta   90.00
_cell.angle_gamma   90.00
#
_symmetry.space_group_name_H-M   'P 1'
#
loop_
_entity.id
_entity.type
_entity.pdbx_description
1 polymer ?
#
loop_
_entity_poly.entity_id
_entity_poly.type
_entity_poly.pdbx_seq_one_letter_code
_entity_poly.pdbx_strand_id
1 'polypeptide(L)'
;VDGVVSYPAQVVVANATGRGTYRRAQPDAYGFTAGHYRKPGESVNPSKGHKSRRKSYFGFQTGDLVRAVVPKGKYAGVHVGRVAVRARGSFVITTRVGKVETSHKNCRLIQLGDGWSWSVQPEGFSHAA
;
A
#
# COMPACT_ATOMS: atom_id res chain seq x y z
N VAL A 1 -47.22 -3.20 15.10
CA VAL A 1 -46.64 -1.96 14.53
C VAL A 1 -45.15 -2.18 14.43
N ASP A 2 -44.72 -2.88 13.39
CA ASP A 2 -43.30 -3.20 13.20
C ASP A 2 -42.78 -2.31 12.08
N GLY A 3 -42.39 -1.10 12.44
CA GLY A 3 -41.74 -0.14 11.56
C GLY A 3 -40.30 0.08 12.00
N VAL A 4 -39.38 0.20 11.04
CA VAL A 4 -37.99 0.58 11.31
C VAL A 4 -37.99 1.94 12.01
N VAL A 5 -37.50 1.98 13.26
CA VAL A 5 -37.55 3.18 14.13
C VAL A 5 -36.43 4.18 13.80
N SER A 6 -35.30 3.70 13.27
CA SER A 6 -34.18 4.56 12.87
C SER A 6 -33.20 3.82 11.96
N TYR A 7 -32.51 4.59 11.13
CA TYR A 7 -31.41 4.17 10.28
C TYR A 7 -30.07 4.56 10.93
N PRO A 8 -29.05 3.67 10.98
CA PRO A 8 -27.74 4.02 11.52
C PRO A 8 -27.05 5.13 10.72
N ALA A 9 -26.88 6.31 11.32
CA ALA A 9 -26.25 7.48 10.68
C ALA A 9 -24.87 7.21 10.02
N GLN A 10 -24.16 6.16 10.43
CA GLN A 10 -22.88 5.73 9.86
C GLN A 10 -22.84 4.22 9.66
N VAL A 11 -22.27 3.79 8.55
CA VAL A 11 -21.98 2.39 8.22
C VAL A 11 -20.48 2.16 8.10
N VAL A 12 -20.01 1.02 8.59
CA VAL A 12 -18.64 0.56 8.42
C VAL A 12 -18.56 -0.27 7.13
N VAL A 13 -17.65 0.10 6.25
CA VAL A 13 -17.39 -0.58 4.99
C VAL A 13 -16.10 -1.37 5.11
N ALA A 14 -16.18 -2.66 4.83
CA ALA A 14 -15.04 -3.56 4.70
C ALA A 14 -14.80 -3.86 3.22
N ASN A 15 -13.62 -3.57 2.70
CA ASN A 15 -13.24 -3.95 1.32
C ASN A 15 -12.09 -4.95 1.33
N ALA A 16 -12.23 -6.01 0.54
CA ALA A 16 -11.14 -6.96 0.31
C ALA A 16 -10.05 -6.31 -0.57
N THR A 17 -8.83 -6.21 -0.05
CA THR A 17 -7.71 -5.54 -0.75
C THR A 17 -6.83 -6.50 -1.56
N GLY A 18 -6.92 -7.81 -1.29
CA GLY A 18 -6.20 -8.86 -2.01
C GLY A 18 -4.67 -8.73 -1.99
N ARG A 19 -3.99 -9.61 -2.73
CA ARG A 19 -2.53 -9.59 -2.91
C ARG A 19 -2.26 -9.31 -4.38
N GLY A 20 -2.07 -8.02 -4.73
CA GLY A 20 -1.84 -7.50 -6.09
C GLY A 20 -1.37 -8.53 -7.13
N THR A 21 -0.07 -8.58 -7.45
CA THR A 21 0.45 -9.64 -8.33
C THR A 21 1.07 -10.78 -7.54
N TYR A 22 0.64 -12.01 -7.84
CA TYR A 22 1.24 -13.23 -7.28
C TYR A 22 2.56 -13.62 -7.94
N ARG A 23 2.79 -13.16 -9.18
CA ARG A 23 4.02 -13.40 -9.97
C ARG A 23 5.22 -12.70 -9.32
N ARG A 24 6.34 -13.41 -9.15
CA ARG A 24 7.60 -12.86 -8.61
C ARG A 24 8.54 -12.36 -9.69
N ALA A 25 8.61 -13.07 -10.81
CA ALA A 25 9.33 -12.62 -11.99
C ALA A 25 8.39 -11.76 -12.84
N GLN A 26 8.92 -10.66 -13.35
CA GLN A 26 8.27 -9.87 -14.40
C GLN A 26 8.94 -10.23 -15.73
N PRO A 27 8.34 -11.13 -16.52
CA PRO A 27 8.81 -11.42 -17.86
C PRO A 27 8.55 -10.23 -18.80
N ASP A 28 9.38 -10.09 -19.81
CA ASP A 28 9.18 -9.25 -20.97
C ASP A 28 8.23 -9.92 -21.98
N ALA A 29 8.06 -9.30 -23.15
CA ALA A 29 7.21 -9.81 -24.21
C ALA A 29 7.65 -11.18 -24.76
N TYR A 30 8.90 -11.59 -24.53
CA TYR A 30 9.49 -12.83 -25.02
C TYR A 30 9.62 -13.89 -23.92
N GLY A 31 9.15 -13.61 -22.70
CA GLY A 31 9.19 -14.53 -21.57
C GLY A 31 10.47 -14.45 -20.72
N PHE A 32 11.44 -13.61 -21.07
CA PHE A 32 12.65 -13.43 -20.29
C PHE A 32 12.42 -12.41 -19.19
N THR A 33 13.00 -12.57 -18.00
CA THR A 33 12.83 -11.55 -16.95
C THR A 33 13.43 -10.22 -17.41
N ALA A 34 12.77 -9.10 -17.07
CA ALA A 34 13.10 -7.74 -17.56
C ALA A 34 14.54 -7.24 -17.25
N GLY A 35 15.38 -8.05 -16.61
CA GLY A 35 16.81 -7.85 -16.43
C GLY A 35 17.73 -8.59 -17.42
N HIS A 36 17.20 -9.49 -18.24
CA HIS A 36 18.00 -10.32 -19.16
C HIS A 36 18.15 -9.73 -20.57
N TYR A 37 17.20 -8.92 -21.04
CA TYR A 37 17.38 -8.21 -22.32
C TYR A 37 18.42 -7.09 -22.17
N ARG A 38 19.42 -7.09 -23.06
CA ARG A 38 20.64 -6.30 -22.93
C ARG A 38 20.94 -5.54 -24.22
N LYS A 39 21.31 -4.26 -24.13
CA LYS A 39 22.03 -3.56 -25.21
C LYS A 39 23.53 -3.91 -25.15
N PRO A 40 24.23 -4.06 -26.28
CA PRO A 40 25.68 -4.27 -26.27
C PRO A 40 26.38 -3.19 -25.41
N GLY A 41 27.21 -3.61 -24.44
CA GLY A 41 27.95 -2.71 -23.54
C GLY A 41 27.36 -2.49 -22.13
N GLU A 42 26.10 -2.86 -21.86
CA GLU A 42 25.51 -2.67 -20.50
C GLU A 42 25.81 -3.85 -19.56
N SER A 43 26.05 -3.65 -18.27
CA SER A 43 26.21 -4.77 -17.31
C SER A 43 24.86 -5.43 -17.01
N VAL A 44 24.78 -6.76 -17.06
CA VAL A 44 23.55 -7.49 -16.71
C VAL A 44 23.31 -7.39 -15.20
N ASN A 45 22.10 -6.98 -14.81
CA ASN A 45 21.64 -7.14 -13.43
C ASN A 45 20.63 -8.30 -13.35
N PRO A 46 21.07 -9.53 -13.01
CA PRO A 46 20.19 -10.70 -12.95
C PRO A 46 19.09 -10.58 -11.89
N SER A 47 19.22 -9.64 -10.94
CA SER A 47 18.19 -9.38 -9.93
C SER A 47 17.09 -8.42 -10.39
N LYS A 48 17.26 -7.73 -11.53
CA LYS A 48 16.26 -6.82 -12.10
C LYS A 48 15.06 -7.61 -12.62
N GLY A 49 13.85 -7.25 -12.18
CA GLY A 49 12.61 -7.95 -12.54
C GLY A 49 12.18 -9.08 -11.59
N HIS A 50 13.01 -9.41 -10.59
CA HIS A 50 12.68 -10.36 -9.54
C HIS A 50 12.21 -9.64 -8.27
N LYS A 51 10.98 -9.89 -7.83
CA LYS A 51 10.48 -9.39 -6.55
C LYS A 51 11.19 -10.10 -5.40
N SER A 52 11.59 -9.32 -4.39
CA SER A 52 12.20 -9.83 -3.16
C SER A 52 11.35 -10.95 -2.53
N ARG A 53 12.04 -11.96 -1.98
CA ARG A 53 11.42 -13.02 -1.19
C ARG A 53 11.00 -12.53 0.20
N ARG A 54 11.67 -11.50 0.71
CA ARG A 54 11.41 -10.92 2.04
C ARG A 54 10.13 -10.08 1.99
N LYS A 55 9.17 -10.43 2.85
CA LYS A 55 7.83 -9.80 2.87
C LYS A 55 7.76 -8.55 3.73
N SER A 56 8.56 -8.48 4.78
CA SER A 56 8.59 -7.36 5.72
C SER A 56 9.98 -6.70 5.78
N TYR A 57 9.99 -5.38 5.93
CA TYR A 57 11.20 -4.59 6.14
C TYR A 57 10.97 -3.62 7.28
N PHE A 58 11.97 -3.48 8.17
CA PHE A 58 11.90 -2.58 9.33
C PHE A 58 10.67 -2.81 10.24
N GLY A 59 10.12 -4.04 10.26
CA GLY A 59 8.91 -4.37 11.01
C GLY A 59 7.59 -4.05 10.30
N PHE A 60 7.63 -3.56 9.06
CA PHE A 60 6.44 -3.22 8.26
C PHE A 60 6.32 -4.10 7.02
N GLN A 61 5.09 -4.31 6.58
CA GLN A 61 4.72 -4.96 5.33
C GLN A 61 3.89 -4.02 4.46
N THR A 62 4.00 -4.17 3.14
CA THR A 62 3.12 -3.44 2.21
C THR A 62 1.66 -3.82 2.48
N GLY A 63 0.83 -2.80 2.70
CA GLY A 63 -0.59 -2.96 3.05
C GLY A 63 -0.90 -2.63 4.51
N ASP A 64 0.11 -2.53 5.39
CA ASP A 64 -0.09 -2.12 6.77
C ASP A 64 -0.68 -0.70 6.86
N LEU A 65 -1.56 -0.48 7.82
CA LEU A 65 -2.06 0.84 8.17
C LEU A 65 -1.07 1.48 9.15
N VAL A 66 -0.54 2.65 8.78
CA VAL A 66 0.45 3.35 9.59
C VAL A 66 0.03 4.79 9.84
N ARG A 67 0.48 5.32 10.99
CA ARG A 67 0.51 6.75 11.28
C ARG A 67 1.94 7.24 11.15
N ALA A 68 2.18 8.15 10.22
CA ALA A 68 3.46 8.82 10.06
C ALA A 68 3.42 10.23 10.63
N VAL A 69 4.44 10.58 11.41
CA VAL A 69 4.67 11.95 11.90
C VAL A 69 5.93 12.46 11.23
N VAL A 70 5.78 13.30 10.21
CA VAL A 70 6.89 13.82 9.41
C VAL A 70 7.27 15.20 9.95
N PRO A 71 8.49 15.38 10.50
CA PRO A 71 8.84 16.60 11.21
C PRO A 71 9.09 17.80 10.31
N LYS A 72 9.64 17.59 9.10
CA LYS A 72 10.06 18.65 8.17
C LYS A 72 9.96 18.21 6.70
N GLY A 73 9.98 19.18 5.79
CA GLY A 73 10.03 18.96 4.33
C GLY A 73 8.66 19.00 3.64
N LYS A 74 8.61 18.56 2.38
CA LYS A 74 7.42 18.65 1.50
C LYS A 74 6.16 18.02 2.12
N TYR A 75 6.33 16.94 2.87
CA TYR A 75 5.22 16.20 3.47
C TYR A 75 5.16 16.35 5.00
N ALA A 76 5.65 17.48 5.55
CA ALA A 76 5.57 17.75 6.98
C ALA A 76 4.12 17.63 7.50
N GLY A 77 3.96 17.11 8.72
CA GLY A 77 2.66 16.87 9.35
C GLY A 77 2.38 15.40 9.66
N VAL A 78 1.13 15.13 10.02
CA VAL A 78 0.66 13.79 10.42
C VAL A 78 -0.15 13.18 9.29
N HIS A 79 0.22 11.96 8.91
CA HIS A 79 -0.41 11.23 7.81
C HIS A 79 -0.83 9.86 8.27
N VAL A 80 -2.08 9.48 7.97
CA VAL A 80 -2.60 8.14 8.25
C VAL A 80 -3.02 7.50 6.93
N GLY A 81 -2.56 6.28 6.70
CA GLY A 81 -2.86 5.59 5.46
C GLY A 81 -2.11 4.27 5.32
N ARG A 82 -2.37 3.58 4.22
CA ARG A 82 -1.70 2.31 3.92
C ARG A 82 -0.32 2.54 3.36
N VAL A 83 0.63 1.74 3.82
CA VAL A 83 2.04 1.89 3.45
C VAL A 83 2.44 0.94 2.32
N ALA A 84 3.23 1.46 1.38
CA ALA A 84 4.06 0.69 0.47
C ALA A 84 5.51 0.72 0.96
N VAL A 85 6.03 -0.45 1.32
CA VAL A 85 7.33 -0.62 1.95
C VAL A 85 8.40 -0.88 0.88
N ARG A 86 9.46 -0.07 0.85
CA ARG A 86 10.64 -0.31 0.00
C ARG A 86 11.81 -0.79 0.86
N ALA A 87 12.61 -1.71 0.31
CA ALA A 87 13.75 -2.32 1.00
C ALA A 87 14.77 -1.29 1.52
N ARG A 88 14.92 -0.16 0.81
CA ARG A 88 15.81 0.95 1.19
C ARG A 88 15.34 1.79 2.40
N GLY A 89 14.18 1.48 2.98
CA GLY A 89 13.67 2.16 4.18
C GLY A 89 12.89 3.45 3.92
N SER A 90 12.62 3.78 2.65
CA SER A 90 11.67 4.83 2.25
C SER A 90 10.31 4.22 1.96
N PHE A 91 9.28 4.80 2.54
CA PHE A 91 7.91 4.33 2.49
C PHE A 91 7.04 5.33 1.74
N VAL A 92 6.01 4.83 1.06
CA VAL A 92 4.96 5.65 0.45
C VAL A 92 3.66 5.35 1.17
N ILE A 93 3.01 6.37 1.72
CA ILE A 93 1.74 6.26 2.41
C ILE A 93 0.66 6.79 1.48
N THR A 94 -0.33 5.96 1.19
CA THR A 94 -1.53 6.37 0.45
C THR A 94 -2.55 6.89 1.45
N THR A 95 -2.76 8.21 1.43
CA THR A 95 -3.79 8.91 2.21
C THR A 95 -4.99 9.25 1.33
N ARG A 96 -6.08 9.75 1.91
CA ARG A 96 -7.25 10.24 1.15
C ARG A 96 -6.90 11.41 0.21
N VAL A 97 -5.92 12.23 0.58
CA VAL A 97 -5.53 13.44 -0.18
C VAL A 97 -4.50 13.10 -1.26
N GLY A 98 -3.70 12.05 -1.05
CA GLY A 98 -2.70 11.63 -2.02
C GLY A 98 -1.58 10.78 -1.41
N LYS A 99 -0.50 10.64 -2.18
CA LYS A 99 0.68 9.85 -1.78
C LYS A 99 1.70 10.72 -1.08
N VAL A 100 2.17 10.23 0.07
CA VAL A 100 3.19 10.87 0.90
C VAL A 100 4.41 9.97 0.99
N GLU A 101 5.60 10.49 0.71
CA GLU A 101 6.84 9.73 0.92
C GLU A 101 7.48 10.10 2.26
N THR A 102 7.91 9.10 3.03
CA THR A 102 8.55 9.28 4.34
C THR A 102 9.55 8.16 4.65
N SER A 103 10.34 8.31 5.71
CA SER A 103 11.21 7.26 6.25
C SER A 103 10.44 6.36 7.20
N HIS A 104 10.79 5.06 7.24
CA HIS A 104 10.23 4.10 8.18
C HIS A 104 10.32 4.56 9.66
N LYS A 105 11.36 5.33 10.01
CA LYS A 105 11.57 5.86 11.37
C LYS A 105 10.45 6.77 11.84
N ASN A 106 9.76 7.42 10.90
CA ASN A 106 8.68 8.35 11.20
C ASN A 106 7.32 7.64 11.29
N CYS A 107 7.27 6.33 10.98
CA CYS A 107 6.04 5.56 10.90
C CYS A 107 5.81 4.75 12.19
N ARG A 108 4.55 4.68 12.60
CA ARG A 108 4.07 3.78 13.64
C ARG A 108 2.95 2.92 13.10
N LEU A 109 3.02 1.62 13.34
CA LEU A 109 1.99 0.66 12.94
C LEU A 109 0.70 0.91 13.73
N ILE A 110 -0.44 0.94 13.04
CA ILE A 110 -1.79 0.97 13.63
C ILE A 110 -2.45 -0.39 13.48
N GLN A 111 -2.44 -0.94 12.26
CA GLN A 111 -3.06 -2.22 11.93
C GLN A 111 -2.16 -2.96 10.94
N LEU A 112 -2.04 -4.27 11.12
CA LEU A 112 -1.38 -5.15 10.14
C LEU A 112 -2.20 -5.25 8.85
N GLY A 113 -1.52 -5.49 7.73
CA GLY A 113 -2.16 -5.80 6.45
C GLY A 113 -2.84 -7.18 6.45
N ASP A 114 -3.99 -7.29 7.12
CA ASP A 114 -4.85 -8.47 7.21
C ASP A 114 -5.64 -8.79 5.93
N GLY A 115 -5.53 -7.94 4.91
CA GLY A 115 -6.22 -8.09 3.63
C GLY A 115 -7.54 -7.33 3.54
N TRP A 116 -7.99 -6.66 4.60
CA TRP A 116 -9.23 -5.89 4.62
C TRP A 116 -8.97 -4.42 4.86
N SER A 117 -9.56 -3.53 4.07
CA SER A 117 -9.61 -2.10 4.39
C SER A 117 -10.93 -1.73 5.04
N TRP A 118 -10.83 -0.88 6.06
CA TRP A 118 -11.97 -0.41 6.84
C TRP A 118 -12.15 1.09 6.60
N SER A 119 -13.38 1.51 6.35
CA SER A 119 -13.76 2.93 6.27
C SER A 119 -15.15 3.14 6.85
N VAL A 120 -15.46 4.36 7.28
CA VAL A 120 -16.78 4.74 7.77
C VAL A 120 -17.40 5.71 6.78
N GLN A 121 -18.67 5.52 6.43
CA GLN A 121 -19.42 6.41 5.56
C GLN A 121 -20.84 6.64 6.11
N PRO A 122 -21.50 7.77 5.76
CA PRO A 122 -22.91 7.96 6.08
C PRO A 122 -23.78 6.92 5.36
N GLU A 123 -24.86 6.49 6.00
CA GLU A 123 -25.85 5.64 5.36
C GLU A 123 -26.53 6.40 4.19
N GLY A 124 -26.68 5.76 3.04
CA GLY A 124 -27.28 6.34 1.83
C GLY A 124 -26.31 6.95 0.81
N PHE A 125 -25.01 7.02 1.12
CA PHE A 125 -24.00 7.35 0.10
C PHE A 125 -23.65 6.10 -0.72
N SER A 126 -24.15 6.01 -1.96
CA SER A 126 -23.67 5.02 -2.93
C SER A 126 -22.39 5.54 -3.60
N HIS A 127 -21.37 4.69 -3.71
CA HIS A 127 -20.26 4.95 -4.63
C HIS A 127 -20.65 4.41 -6.01
N ALA A 128 -20.62 5.27 -7.02
CA ALA A 128 -20.63 4.82 -8.41
C ALA A 128 -19.40 3.94 -8.64
N ALA A 129 -19.64 2.78 -9.28
CA ALA A 129 -18.69 1.70 -9.53
C ALA A 129 -17.45 2.14 -10.32
#